data_AF-A0A554I6N2-F1
#
_entry.id   AF-A0A554I6N2-F1
#
_cell.length_a   1.000
_cell.length_b   1.000
_cell.length_c   1.000
_cell.angle_alpha   90.00
_cell.angle_beta   90.00
_cell.angle_gamma   90.00
#
_symmetry.space_group_name_H-M   'P 1'
#
loop_
_entity.id
_entity.type
_entity.pdbx_description
1 polymer ?
#
loop_
_entity_poly.entity_id
_entity_poly.type
_entity_poly.pdbx_seq_one_letter_code
_entity_poly.pdbx_strand_id
1 'polypeptide(L)'
;MTLKINPDKIRDVIGPGGKVINAIIKDTGVDIDIEDSGLVMITSANPEMSKKAVEWVQNLTREVKVGEDFQGKITRIMDFGAFAEVLPGQEGLIHVSEIAPFRVERVDQYLKVGQIVPVRVIEIDEKGRINLSCKNLLKLENKNNQSGFSKHAPFFGRPDRE
;
A
#
# COMPACT_ATOMS: atom_id res chain seq x y z
N MET A 1 -17.08 -17.88 9.66
CA MET A 1 -16.39 -17.36 8.46
C MET A 1 -14.91 -17.63 8.61
N THR A 2 -14.17 -17.87 7.51
CA THR A 2 -12.72 -18.09 7.56
C THR A 2 -12.00 -17.02 6.74
N LEU A 3 -10.87 -16.55 7.24
CA LEU A 3 -10.01 -15.54 6.64
C LEU A 3 -8.56 -16.04 6.71
N LYS A 4 -7.77 -15.82 5.65
CA LYS A 4 -6.34 -16.12 5.69
C LYS A 4 -5.55 -14.81 5.77
N ILE A 5 -4.66 -14.72 6.76
CA ILE A 5 -3.77 -13.59 7.01
C ILE A 5 -2.32 -14.06 6.98
N ASN A 6 -1.39 -13.11 6.92
CA ASN A 6 0.03 -13.41 6.98
C ASN A 6 0.42 -13.85 8.41
N PRO A 7 1.09 -15.01 8.61
CA PRO A 7 1.47 -15.51 9.93
C PRO A 7 2.29 -14.51 10.77
N ASP A 8 3.12 -13.67 10.14
CA ASP A 8 3.91 -12.67 10.84
C ASP A 8 3.06 -11.59 11.53
N LYS A 9 1.83 -11.38 11.04
CA LYS A 9 0.86 -10.42 11.58
C LYS A 9 -0.08 -10.99 12.63
N ILE A 10 -0.04 -12.31 12.88
CA ILE A 10 -0.83 -12.93 13.95
C ILE A 10 -0.55 -12.25 15.30
N ARG A 11 0.72 -11.92 15.57
CA ARG A 11 1.12 -11.21 16.79
C ARG A 11 0.50 -9.83 16.93
N ASP A 12 0.36 -9.09 15.82
CA ASP A 12 -0.26 -7.76 15.80
C ASP A 12 -1.78 -7.85 16.03
N VAL A 13 -2.43 -8.88 15.47
CA VAL A 13 -3.88 -9.14 15.64
C VAL A 13 -4.22 -9.57 17.07
N ILE A 14 -3.38 -10.42 17.68
CA ILE A 14 -3.53 -10.83 19.08
C ILE A 14 -3.22 -9.64 20.01
N GLY A 15 -2.15 -8.89 19.69
CA GLY A 15 -1.62 -7.82 20.51
C GLY A 15 -0.95 -8.31 21.80
N PRO A 16 -0.34 -7.42 22.59
CA PRO A 16 0.39 -7.79 23.81
C PRO A 16 -0.54 -8.46 24.83
N GLY A 17 -0.36 -9.76 25.03
CA GLY A 17 -1.17 -10.58 25.94
C GLY A 17 -2.62 -10.81 25.48
N GLY A 18 -2.89 -10.78 24.17
CA GLY A 18 -4.23 -11.04 23.65
C GLY A 18 -5.22 -9.87 23.84
N LYS A 19 -4.74 -8.67 24.18
CA LYS A 19 -5.63 -7.52 24.46
C LYS A 19 -6.47 -7.10 23.25
N VAL A 20 -5.90 -7.15 22.05
CA VAL A 20 -6.58 -6.69 20.83
C VAL A 20 -7.67 -7.70 20.46
N ILE A 21 -7.33 -8.98 20.42
CA ILE A 21 -8.31 -10.03 20.12
C ILE A 21 -9.41 -10.12 21.18
N ASN A 22 -9.06 -10.02 22.47
CA ASN A 22 -10.05 -9.99 23.55
C ASN A 22 -10.97 -8.76 23.48
N ALA A 23 -10.49 -7.61 22.99
CA ALA A 23 -11.34 -6.43 22.79
C ALA A 23 -12.35 -6.67 21.66
N ILE A 24 -11.92 -7.29 20.55
CA ILE A 24 -12.81 -7.62 19.42
C ILE A 24 -13.88 -8.62 19.88
N ILE A 25 -13.47 -9.70 20.56
CA ILE A 25 -14.37 -10.72 21.11
C ILE A 25 -15.37 -10.08 22.08
N LYS A 26 -14.93 -9.16 22.94
CA LYS A 26 -15.80 -8.47 23.91
C LYS A 26 -16.79 -7.52 23.25
N ASP A 27 -16.40 -6.81 22.19
CA ASP A 27 -17.25 -5.83 21.51
C ASP A 27 -18.26 -6.49 20.57
N THR A 28 -17.85 -7.58 19.92
CA THR A 28 -18.65 -8.25 18.89
C THR A 28 -19.33 -9.54 19.38
N GLY A 29 -18.88 -10.11 20.49
CA GLY A 29 -19.39 -11.38 21.04
C GLY A 29 -19.14 -12.57 20.12
N VAL A 30 -18.09 -12.52 19.30
CA VAL A 30 -17.70 -13.62 18.39
C VAL A 30 -16.51 -14.38 18.96
N ASP A 31 -16.41 -15.68 18.67
CA ASP A 31 -15.22 -16.48 18.94
C ASP A 31 -14.26 -16.39 17.75
N ILE A 32 -12.99 -16.09 18.04
CA ILE A 32 -11.94 -15.95 17.03
C ILE A 32 -10.82 -16.91 17.36
N ASP A 33 -10.63 -17.91 16.51
CA ASP A 33 -9.49 -18.82 16.55
C ASP A 33 -8.49 -18.43 15.47
N ILE A 34 -7.21 -18.33 15.84
CA ILE A 34 -6.13 -18.05 14.91
C ILE A 34 -5.14 -19.22 14.95
N GLU A 35 -4.95 -19.88 13.83
CA GLU A 35 -3.91 -20.90 13.66
C GLU A 35 -2.56 -20.28 13.28
N ASP A 36 -1.47 -20.96 13.64
CA ASP A 36 -0.09 -20.59 13.27
C ASP A 36 0.14 -20.51 11.74
N SER A 37 -0.76 -21.13 10.97
CA SER A 37 -0.78 -21.09 9.50
C SER A 37 -1.29 -19.76 8.93
N GLY A 38 -1.77 -18.85 9.78
CA GLY A 38 -2.44 -17.61 9.37
C GLY A 38 -3.91 -17.79 9.04
N LEU A 39 -4.51 -18.94 9.38
CA LEU A 39 -5.95 -19.16 9.21
C LEU A 39 -6.71 -18.63 10.43
N VAL A 40 -7.56 -17.64 10.20
CA VAL A 40 -8.46 -17.05 11.21
C VAL A 40 -9.86 -17.61 11.00
N MET A 41 -10.36 -18.36 11.99
CA MET A 41 -11.75 -18.83 12.03
C MET A 41 -12.56 -17.95 12.97
N ILE A 42 -13.60 -17.31 12.44
CA ILE A 42 -14.51 -16.47 13.22
C ILE A 42 -15.85 -17.20 13.29
N THR A 43 -16.22 -17.58 14.51
CA THR A 43 -17.48 -18.26 14.83
C THR A 43 -18.39 -17.28 15.57
N SER A 44 -19.63 -17.11 15.09
CA SER A 44 -20.59 -16.22 15.73
C SER A 44 -22.01 -16.72 15.52
N ALA A 45 -22.88 -16.44 16.48
CA ALA A 45 -24.32 -16.64 16.37
C ALA A 45 -25.02 -15.58 15.50
N ASN A 46 -24.36 -14.44 15.23
CA ASN A 46 -24.95 -13.33 14.50
C ASN A 46 -24.13 -13.00 13.22
N PRO A 47 -24.77 -13.01 12.02
CA PRO A 47 -24.11 -12.66 10.76
C PRO A 47 -23.60 -11.21 10.70
N GLU A 48 -24.17 -10.27 11.46
CA GLU A 48 -23.71 -8.88 11.47
C GLU A 48 -22.42 -8.71 12.27
N MET A 49 -22.35 -9.36 13.44
CA MET A 49 -21.16 -9.31 14.29
C MET A 49 -19.97 -10.03 13.67
N SER A 50 -20.20 -11.14 12.99
CA SER A 50 -19.15 -11.84 12.24
C SER A 50 -18.57 -10.97 11.12
N LYS A 51 -19.40 -10.21 10.39
CA LYS A 51 -18.90 -9.21 9.42
C LYS A 51 -18.07 -8.11 10.08
N LYS A 52 -18.56 -7.54 11.19
CA LYS A 52 -17.85 -6.48 11.92
C LYS A 52 -16.48 -6.96 12.43
N ALA A 53 -16.41 -8.19 12.96
CA ALA A 53 -15.16 -8.80 13.39
C ALA A 53 -14.20 -9.07 12.22
N VAL A 54 -14.71 -9.60 11.09
CA VAL A 54 -13.90 -9.79 9.87
C VAL A 54 -13.34 -8.47 9.38
N GLU A 55 -14.14 -7.42 9.32
CA GLU A 55 -13.70 -6.09 8.88
C GLU A 55 -12.66 -5.48 9.83
N TRP A 56 -12.82 -5.69 11.13
CA TRP A 56 -11.84 -5.23 12.12
C TRP A 56 -10.51 -5.97 11.98
N VAL A 57 -10.55 -7.30 11.88
CA VAL A 57 -9.36 -8.13 11.63
C VAL A 57 -8.73 -7.73 10.30
N GLN A 58 -9.51 -7.56 9.24
CA GLN A 58 -9.02 -7.10 7.93
C GLN A 58 -8.39 -5.71 7.97
N ASN A 59 -8.89 -4.80 8.81
CA ASN A 59 -8.30 -3.47 8.98
C ASN A 59 -7.00 -3.53 9.79
N LEU A 60 -6.91 -4.42 10.79
CA LEU A 60 -5.67 -4.68 11.53
C LEU A 60 -4.61 -5.36 10.65
N THR A 61 -5.04 -6.25 9.76
CA THR A 61 -4.18 -6.94 8.80
C THR A 61 -4.14 -6.27 7.43
N ARG A 62 -4.61 -5.02 7.32
CA ARG A 62 -4.62 -4.28 6.05
C ARG A 62 -3.20 -3.85 5.76
N GLU A 63 -2.51 -4.67 4.99
CA GLU A 63 -1.18 -4.37 4.52
C GLU A 63 -1.25 -3.31 3.42
N VAL A 64 -0.32 -2.36 3.46
CA VAL A 64 0.17 -1.69 2.26
C VAL A 64 0.71 -2.79 1.36
N LYS A 65 0.10 -3.05 0.20
CA LYS A 65 0.58 -4.13 -0.65
C LYS A 65 1.85 -3.71 -1.35
N VAL A 66 2.82 -4.63 -1.36
CA VAL A 66 3.95 -4.58 -2.29
C VAL A 66 3.39 -4.44 -3.71
N GLY A 67 3.77 -3.36 -4.39
CA GLY A 67 3.29 -3.00 -5.72
C GLY A 67 2.36 -1.78 -5.77
N GLU A 68 1.82 -1.32 -4.64
CA GLU A 68 1.01 -0.09 -4.59
C GLU A 68 1.89 1.16 -4.72
N ASP A 69 1.35 2.15 -5.41
CA ASP A 69 1.93 3.48 -5.54
C ASP A 69 1.38 4.43 -4.47
N PHE A 70 2.28 5.14 -3.83
CA PHE A 70 2.00 6.16 -2.81
C PHE A 70 2.71 7.45 -3.15
N GLN A 71 2.27 8.54 -2.53
CA GLN A 71 2.98 9.80 -2.54
C GLN A 71 3.85 9.89 -1.29
N GLY A 72 5.14 9.64 -1.43
CA GLY A 72 6.10 9.70 -0.35
C GLY A 72 6.69 11.11 -0.21
N LYS A 73 6.64 11.69 0.98
CA LYS A 73 7.31 12.95 1.28
C LYS A 73 8.73 12.67 1.76
N ILE A 74 9.74 13.21 1.08
CA ILE A 74 11.13 13.02 1.48
C ILE A 74 11.38 13.66 2.85
N THR A 75 11.73 12.86 3.86
CA THR A 75 12.06 13.34 5.20
C THR A 75 13.56 13.58 5.33
N ARG A 76 14.38 12.70 4.74
CA ARG A 76 15.85 12.75 4.82
C ARG A 76 16.50 12.22 3.55
N ILE A 77 17.69 12.71 3.24
CA ILE A 77 18.50 12.28 2.09
C ILE A 77 19.87 11.83 2.62
N MET A 78 20.41 10.76 2.06
CA MET A 78 21.74 10.20 2.35
C MET A 78 22.49 9.92 1.04
N ASP A 79 23.80 9.69 1.12
CA ASP A 79 24.64 9.45 -0.07
C ASP A 79 24.25 8.20 -0.88
N PHE A 80 23.61 7.23 -0.22
CA PHE A 80 23.19 5.95 -0.83
C PHE A 80 21.67 5.85 -1.07
N GLY A 81 20.88 6.87 -0.73
CA GLY A 81 19.43 6.83 -0.87
C GLY A 81 18.67 7.99 -0.21
N ALA A 82 17.35 7.92 -0.20
CA ALA A 82 16.48 8.90 0.45
C ALA A 82 15.36 8.23 1.25
N PHE A 83 15.03 8.79 2.41
CA PHE A 83 13.90 8.37 3.21
C PHE A 83 12.67 9.18 2.82
N ALA A 84 11.58 8.49 2.53
CA ALA A 84 10.29 9.05 2.19
C ALA A 84 9.22 8.51 3.14
N GLU A 85 8.48 9.40 3.78
CA GLU A 85 7.32 9.06 4.60
C GLU A 85 6.11 8.92 3.69
N VAL A 86 5.52 7.72 3.65
CA VAL A 86 4.32 7.42 2.85
C VAL A 86 3.05 7.49 3.68
N LEU A 87 3.14 7.13 4.97
CA LEU A 87 2.05 7.12 5.93
C LEU A 87 2.60 7.54 7.31
N PRO A 88 1.78 8.15 8.19
CA PRO A 88 2.23 8.58 9.51
C PRO A 88 2.70 7.37 10.34
N GLY A 89 4.00 7.32 10.62
CA GLY A 89 4.65 6.21 11.31
C GLY A 89 5.26 5.13 10.40
N GLN A 90 5.20 5.30 9.08
CA GLN A 90 5.78 4.42 8.07
C GLN A 90 6.73 5.20 7.16
N GLU A 91 8.02 5.01 7.41
CA GLU A 91 9.09 5.54 6.58
C GLU A 91 9.59 4.46 5.61
N GLY A 92 9.84 4.88 4.38
CA GLY A 92 10.43 4.03 3.37
C GLY A 92 11.75 4.55 2.84
N LEU A 93 12.62 3.63 2.43
CA LEU A 93 13.95 3.91 1.88
C LEU A 93 13.93 3.73 0.36
N ILE A 94 14.34 4.77 -0.35
CA ILE A 94 14.59 4.77 -1.78
C ILE A 94 16.08 4.60 -2.00
N HIS A 95 16.49 3.46 -2.56
CA HIS A 95 17.90 3.20 -2.85
C HIS A 95 18.38 4.07 -4.03
N VAL A 96 19.64 4.54 -4.03
CA VAL A 96 20.18 5.39 -5.11
C VAL A 96 20.03 4.77 -6.52
N SER A 97 20.12 3.45 -6.62
CA SER A 97 19.91 2.68 -7.87
C SER A 97 18.46 2.66 -8.36
N GLU A 98 17.52 2.99 -7.48
CA GLU A 98 16.07 3.05 -7.71
C GLU A 98 15.55 4.49 -7.85
N ILE A 99 16.43 5.50 -7.73
CA ILE A 99 16.11 6.91 -7.99
C ILE A 99 16.13 7.18 -9.49
N ALA A 100 17.14 6.70 -10.20
CA ALA A 100 17.30 6.91 -11.63
C ALA A 100 17.94 5.70 -12.34
N PRO A 101 17.70 5.51 -13.66
CA PRO A 101 18.32 4.45 -14.45
C PRO A 101 19.82 4.69 -14.74
N PHE A 102 20.36 5.87 -14.42
CA PHE A 102 21.75 6.28 -14.61
C PHE A 102 22.46 6.46 -13.26
N ARG A 103 23.80 6.44 -13.25
CA ARG A 103 24.61 6.64 -12.04
C ARG A 103 24.38 8.06 -11.51
N VAL A 104 23.71 8.17 -10.37
CA VAL A 104 23.46 9.44 -9.69
C VAL A 104 24.69 9.79 -8.86
N GLU A 105 25.41 10.86 -9.23
CA GLU A 105 26.55 11.35 -8.44
C GLU A 105 26.10 12.16 -7.22
N ARG A 106 24.93 12.80 -7.26
CA ARG A 106 24.38 13.61 -6.17
C ARG A 106 22.87 13.44 -6.05
N VAL A 107 22.40 12.81 -4.97
CA VAL A 107 20.97 12.56 -4.72
C VAL A 107 20.20 13.87 -4.51
N ASP A 108 20.82 14.86 -3.87
CA ASP A 108 20.27 16.21 -3.61
C ASP A 108 19.82 17.00 -4.84
N GLN A 109 20.29 16.63 -6.04
CA GLN A 109 19.84 17.29 -7.28
C GLN A 109 18.49 16.75 -7.76
N TYR A 110 18.14 15.52 -7.40
CA TYR A 110 16.94 14.82 -7.87
C TYR A 110 15.84 14.77 -6.82
N LEU A 111 16.22 14.69 -5.54
CA LEU A 111 15.30 14.64 -4.41
C LEU A 111 15.64 15.79 -3.47
N LYS A 112 14.60 16.47 -2.96
CA LYS A 112 14.72 17.50 -1.93
C LYS A 112 13.95 17.11 -0.69
N VAL A 113 14.48 17.42 0.49
CA VAL A 113 13.74 17.26 1.75
C VAL A 113 12.45 18.08 1.68
N GLY A 114 11.33 17.44 2.00
CA GLY A 114 9.99 18.00 1.93
C GLY A 114 9.29 17.85 0.57
N GLN A 115 9.99 17.36 -0.46
CA GLN A 115 9.40 17.09 -1.76
C GLN A 115 8.49 15.86 -1.70
N ILE A 116 7.34 15.93 -2.36
CA ILE A 116 6.44 14.80 -2.53
C ILE A 116 6.78 14.14 -3.85
N VAL A 117 7.13 12.86 -3.80
CA VAL A 117 7.45 12.06 -4.99
C VAL A 117 6.57 10.80 -5.02
N PRO A 118 6.10 10.39 -6.21
CA PRO A 118 5.36 9.16 -6.34
C PRO A 118 6.34 7.99 -6.25
N VAL A 119 6.06 7.06 -5.34
CA VAL A 119 6.91 5.93 -4.98
C VAL A 119 6.10 4.65 -5.00
N ARG A 120 6.70 3.55 -5.46
CA ARG A 120 6.08 2.23 -5.39
C ARG A 120 6.71 1.42 -4.28
N VAL A 121 5.89 0.74 -3.48
CA VAL A 121 6.35 -0.21 -2.48
C VAL A 121 6.89 -1.46 -3.16
N ILE A 122 8.18 -1.74 -2.95
CA ILE A 122 8.85 -2.95 -3.46
C ILE A 122 8.85 -4.05 -2.39
N GLU A 123 9.01 -3.66 -1.13
CA GLU A 123 9.19 -4.60 -0.03
C GLU A 123 8.85 -3.88 1.28
N ILE A 124 8.41 -4.64 2.28
CA ILE A 124 8.17 -4.13 3.63
C ILE A 124 8.92 -5.05 4.58
N ASP A 125 9.87 -4.48 5.32
CA ASP A 125 10.67 -5.16 6.33
C ASP A 125 9.84 -5.37 7.61
N GLU A 126 10.12 -6.41 8.39
CA GLU A 126 9.40 -6.74 9.63
C GLU A 126 9.43 -5.61 10.67
N LYS A 127 10.37 -4.68 10.56
CA LYS A 127 10.48 -3.46 11.40
C LYS A 127 9.57 -2.30 10.94
N GLY A 128 8.73 -2.50 9.93
CA GLY A 128 7.86 -1.48 9.36
C GLY A 128 8.54 -0.50 8.41
N ARG A 129 9.77 -0.80 7.97
CA ARG A 129 10.51 0.00 6.98
C ARG A 129 10.14 -0.45 5.57
N ILE A 130 9.79 0.49 4.71
CA ILE A 130 9.26 0.18 3.38
C ILE A 130 10.36 0.42 2.33
N ASN A 131 10.77 -0.57 1.54
CA ASN A 131 11.64 -0.30 0.40
C ASN A 131 10.80 0.29 -0.74
N LEU A 132 11.20 1.46 -1.20
CA LEU A 132 10.49 2.24 -2.20
C LEU A 132 11.33 2.34 -3.48
N SER A 133 10.67 2.23 -4.64
CA SER A 133 11.28 2.52 -5.94
C SER A 133 10.61 3.73 -6.58
N CYS A 134 11.43 4.67 -7.05
CA CYS A 134 10.98 5.77 -7.90
C CYS A 134 11.03 5.39 -9.39
N LYS A 135 11.88 4.42 -9.76
CA LYS A 135 12.15 3.96 -11.12
C LYS A 135 10.94 3.35 -11.83
N ASN A 136 10.01 2.77 -11.07
CA ASN A 136 8.95 1.95 -11.65
C ASN A 136 7.79 2.74 -12.27
N LEU A 137 7.74 4.06 -12.09
CA LEU A 137 6.73 4.92 -12.74
C LEU A 137 7.11 5.33 -14.17
N LEU A 138 8.40 5.47 -14.45
CA LEU A 138 8.89 5.66 -15.83
C LEU A 138 8.70 4.43 -16.73
N LYS A 139 8.48 3.24 -16.14
CA LYS A 139 8.19 2.01 -16.90
C LYS A 139 6.71 1.88 -17.30
N LEU A 140 5.78 2.59 -16.67
CA LEU A 140 4.36 2.50 -17.03
C LEU A 140 3.98 3.37 -18.25
N GLU A 141 4.73 4.44 -18.55
CA GLU A 141 4.48 5.21 -19.78
C GLU A 141 4.85 4.43 -21.06
N ASN A 142 5.68 3.39 -20.96
CA ASN A 142 6.16 2.65 -22.15
C ASN A 142 5.38 1.37 -22.47
N LYS A 143 4.32 1.01 -21.73
CA LYS A 143 3.51 -0.20 -22.01
C LYS A 143 2.05 0.04 -22.36
N ASN A 144 1.50 1.23 -22.18
CA ASN A 144 0.07 1.49 -22.39
C ASN A 144 -0.29 2.26 -23.67
N ASN A 145 0.64 2.47 -24.61
CA ASN A 145 0.33 3.16 -25.87
C ASN A 145 -0.15 2.22 -27.00
N GLN A 146 -0.91 1.18 -26.66
CA GLN A 146 -1.73 0.44 -27.62
C GLN A 146 -3.04 -0.01 -26.96
N SER A 147 -3.98 0.91 -26.75
CA SER A 147 -5.39 0.69 -27.10
C SER A 147 -6.25 1.89 -26.71
N GLY A 148 -6.78 2.51 -27.76
CA GLY A 148 -8.01 3.29 -27.71
C GLY A 148 -7.84 4.73 -27.26
N PHE A 149 -7.74 5.67 -28.21
CA PHE A 149 -8.51 6.92 -28.20
C PHE A 149 -8.27 7.70 -29.50
N SER A 150 -9.16 7.49 -30.49
CA SER A 150 -9.60 8.44 -31.53
C SER A 150 -10.41 7.63 -32.56
N LYS A 151 -11.63 7.95 -32.99
CA LYS A 151 -12.25 9.26 -33.26
C LYS A 151 -13.77 9.07 -33.32
N HIS A 152 -14.54 9.85 -32.57
CA HIS A 152 -15.87 10.28 -33.03
C HIS A 152 -15.99 11.76 -32.73
N ALA A 153 -15.85 12.58 -33.77
CA ALA A 153 -16.07 14.01 -33.70
C ALA A 153 -17.58 14.29 -33.70
N PRO A 154 -18.09 15.24 -32.89
CA PRO A 154 -19.44 15.77 -33.09
C PRO A 154 -19.41 16.69 -34.32
N PHE A 155 -20.18 16.32 -35.34
CA PHE A 155 -20.36 17.12 -36.56
C PHE A 155 -21.31 18.28 -36.23
N PHE A 156 -20.75 19.42 -35.84
CA PHE A 156 -21.48 20.69 -35.78
C PHE A 156 -21.68 21.18 -37.22
N GLY A 157 -22.94 21.43 -37.59
CA GLY A 157 -23.36 21.75 -38.94
C GLY A 157 -22.81 23.05 -39.52
N ARG A 158 -22.87 23.15 -40.85
CA ARG A 158 -22.85 24.41 -41.59
C ARG A 158 -24.05 24.49 -42.54
N PRO A 159 -24.52 25.70 -42.88
CA PRO A 159 -25.80 25.94 -43.53
C PRO A 159 -25.71 26.00 -45.07
N ASP A 160 -26.87 25.70 -45.68
CA ASP A 160 -27.48 26.11 -46.96
C ASP A 160 -26.66 26.40 -48.24
N ARG A 161 -27.03 25.66 -49.31
CA ARG A 161 -27.39 26.09 -50.68
C ARG A 161 -28.00 24.85 -51.37
N GLU A 162 -29.22 24.91 -51.88
CA GLU A 162 -29.62 25.59 -53.13
C GLU A 162 -31.13 25.82 -53.19
#